data_AF-K6Q462-F1
#
_entry.id   AF-K6Q462-F1
#
_cell.length_a   1.000
_cell.length_b   1.000
_cell.length_c   1.000
_cell.angle_alpha   90.00
_cell.angle_beta   90.00
_cell.angle_gamma   90.00
#
_symmetry.space_group_name_H-M   'P 1'
#
loop_
_entity.id
_entity.type
_entity.pdbx_description
1 polymer ?
#
loop_
_entity_poly.entity_id
_entity_poly.type
_entity_poly.pdbx_seq_one_letter_code
_entity_poly.pdbx_strand_id
1 'polypeptide(L)'
;PWPWYRGAASPPSPCPCWRPGGWRRRPWCGPWRQEGLGNPGRRLRGPASVGLRAAPPAYPPRPGPPRLTRPPRLLRPPRPKAPPPPGPGPSAGCARTPTEPIPPPRSPGPSPWRPRGLGGPVRVAAMEEQVARLFEWRAAAAALPGVSWQPADPVLGALRARKDAAEVAALRKAAELVETALGHGMAFIQPGYRESQIAREIEKALRELGTRSPFGIHVASGPRSAVPHAETEDRVLQPGDLVWVDVGAEVDGYAADITRTFLLPGGDPHGAARKAEIYRVVYLAQAAARAAARPGVRAQEVDAAARRVIEQAGYGPYFTHRTGHGLGLDVHEAPNIAPGDETVLEPGMVFTVEPGIYLPGLGGVRIEDDLLITEEGAVSLTRSRRWLAPGPEPALPVAGPEPAPPAPARAPAPPRAAAPDPAAAQPPAEDVSGSQPAVPPGGTARPPAGPSPRPEEGGR
;
A
#
# COMPACT_ATOMS: atom_id res chain seq x y z
N PRO A 1 -37.15 5.55 9.09
CA PRO A 1 -38.08 5.44 10.23
C PRO A 1 -38.22 3.98 10.70
N TRP A 2 -37.58 3.62 11.81
CA TRP A 2 -37.72 2.32 12.47
C TRP A 2 -37.81 2.53 13.99
N PRO A 3 -38.84 2.01 14.69
CA PRO A 3 -39.04 2.17 16.14
C PRO A 3 -38.43 0.99 16.95
N TRP A 4 -38.82 0.86 18.23
CA TRP A 4 -38.34 -0.09 19.25
C TRP A 4 -36.92 0.25 19.74
N TYR A 5 -36.72 0.91 20.89
CA TYR A 5 -37.10 0.43 22.23
C TYR A 5 -37.45 1.59 23.20
N ARG A 6 -38.37 1.35 24.15
CA ARG A 6 -38.60 2.19 25.36
C ARG A 6 -39.15 1.33 26.50
N GLY A 7 -38.81 1.68 27.74
CA GLY A 7 -39.29 1.01 28.95
C GLY A 7 -38.37 -0.14 29.43
N ALA A 8 -37.88 -0.25 30.65
CA ALA A 8 -37.47 0.65 31.75
C ALA A 8 -37.64 -0.10 33.07
N ALA A 9 -36.55 -0.33 33.81
CA ALA A 9 -36.55 -0.79 35.21
C ALA A 9 -35.23 -0.38 35.89
N SER A 10 -35.27 -0.19 37.21
CA SER A 10 -34.19 0.40 38.02
C SER A 10 -33.11 -0.61 38.45
N PRO A 11 -31.91 -0.17 38.90
CA PRO A 11 -30.73 -1.04 39.03
C PRO A 11 -30.58 -1.71 40.42
N PRO A 12 -29.82 -2.81 40.51
CA PRO A 12 -29.28 -3.31 41.77
C PRO A 12 -28.01 -2.55 42.19
N SER A 13 -28.02 -2.00 43.40
CA SER A 13 -26.87 -1.38 44.08
C SER A 13 -25.98 -2.45 44.78
N PRO A 14 -24.76 -2.12 45.25
CA PRO A 14 -23.67 -3.10 45.36
C PRO A 14 -23.56 -3.80 46.73
N CYS A 15 -22.86 -4.94 46.76
CA CYS A 15 -22.30 -5.54 47.98
C CYS A 15 -20.82 -5.96 47.80
N PRO A 16 -20.03 -6.07 48.89
CA PRO A 16 -18.59 -5.83 48.80
C PRO A 16 -17.67 -6.95 49.34
N CYS A 17 -16.49 -7.09 48.74
CA CYS A 17 -15.33 -7.71 49.40
C CYS A 17 -14.03 -7.15 48.80
N TRP A 18 -13.21 -6.47 49.61
CA TRP A 18 -11.89 -5.96 49.23
C TRP A 18 -10.87 -6.22 50.34
N ARG A 19 -9.56 -6.12 50.00
CA ARG A 19 -8.37 -6.31 50.85
C ARG A 19 -7.96 -7.78 51.12
N PRO A 20 -6.69 -8.03 51.48
CA PRO A 20 -5.51 -7.60 50.69
C PRO A 20 -4.39 -8.66 50.63
N GLY A 21 -3.48 -8.57 49.64
CA GLY A 21 -2.15 -9.17 49.79
C GLY A 21 -1.38 -9.45 48.49
N GLY A 22 -0.06 -9.63 48.60
CA GLY A 22 0.70 -10.42 47.62
C GLY A 22 1.43 -9.68 46.49
N TRP A 23 2.03 -8.51 46.72
CA TRP A 23 3.06 -8.02 45.79
C TRP A 23 4.24 -9.01 45.71
N ARG A 24 4.36 -9.73 44.59
CA ARG A 24 5.61 -10.42 44.20
C ARG A 24 5.95 -10.12 42.75
N ARG A 25 6.91 -9.22 42.55
CA ARG A 25 7.53 -8.98 41.24
C ARG A 25 8.14 -10.29 40.71
N ARG A 26 7.91 -10.59 39.43
CA ARG A 26 8.83 -11.40 38.61
C ARG A 26 9.16 -10.58 37.35
N PRO A 27 10.43 -10.49 36.93
CA PRO A 27 10.79 -9.72 35.74
C PRO A 27 10.34 -10.48 34.48
N TRP A 28 9.53 -9.83 33.64
CA TRP A 28 9.11 -10.38 32.34
C TRP A 28 10.08 -9.93 31.23
N CYS A 29 11.34 -10.35 31.36
CA CYS A 29 12.35 -10.14 30.33
C CYS A 29 12.23 -11.23 29.25
N GLY A 30 11.34 -11.02 28.29
CA GLY A 30 11.23 -11.83 27.07
C GLY A 30 11.22 -10.92 25.84
N PRO A 31 12.00 -11.21 24.78
CA PRO A 31 12.02 -10.37 23.59
C PRO A 31 10.69 -10.46 22.85
N TRP A 32 10.10 -9.30 22.55
CA TRP A 32 8.95 -9.19 21.65
C TRP A 32 9.34 -9.73 20.28
N ARG A 33 8.75 -10.86 19.89
CA ARG A 33 8.95 -11.48 18.58
C ARG A 33 7.87 -10.96 17.65
N GLN A 34 8.21 -10.07 16.72
CA GLN A 34 7.34 -9.77 15.59
C GLN A 34 7.10 -11.07 14.79
N GLU A 35 5.91 -11.64 14.90
CA GLU A 35 5.46 -12.70 13.99
C GLU A 35 4.77 -12.11 12.74
N GLY A 36 5.41 -11.08 12.17
CA GLY A 36 5.10 -10.54 10.85
C GLY A 36 5.53 -11.53 9.77
N LEU A 37 4.75 -12.59 9.59
CA LEU A 37 4.93 -13.59 8.55
C LEU A 37 3.60 -13.81 7.82
N GLY A 38 3.47 -13.19 6.65
CA GLY A 38 2.37 -13.45 5.70
C GLY A 38 2.24 -14.96 5.45
N ASN A 39 1.01 -15.47 5.52
CA ASN A 39 0.72 -16.90 5.63
C ASN A 39 0.69 -17.57 4.24
N PRO A 40 1.74 -18.30 3.81
CA PRO A 40 1.93 -18.64 2.41
C PRO A 40 1.09 -19.86 2.00
N GLY A 41 -0.20 -19.63 1.73
CA GLY A 41 -1.18 -20.71 1.67
C GLY A 41 -2.45 -20.44 0.88
N ARG A 42 -2.41 -20.82 -0.41
CA ARG A 42 -3.43 -20.62 -1.49
C ARG A 42 -3.11 -19.32 -2.26
N ARG A 43 -3.25 -19.26 -3.60
CA ARG A 43 -3.57 -20.33 -4.56
C ARG A 43 -2.33 -21.14 -5.03
N LEU A 44 -1.15 -20.52 -5.18
CA LEU A 44 0.12 -21.18 -5.51
C LEU A 44 1.06 -21.19 -4.28
N ARG A 45 1.18 -22.33 -3.58
CA ARG A 45 1.95 -22.35 -2.30
C ARG A 45 3.47 -22.41 -2.52
N GLY A 46 4.15 -21.32 -2.19
CA GLY A 46 5.61 -21.14 -2.22
C GLY A 46 6.12 -20.56 -3.54
N PRO A 47 7.28 -19.87 -3.55
CA PRO A 47 7.73 -19.05 -4.67
C PRO A 47 7.72 -19.81 -5.99
N ALA A 48 7.00 -19.27 -6.96
CA ALA A 48 6.55 -19.99 -8.13
C ALA A 48 7.57 -19.94 -9.27
N SER A 49 8.54 -20.85 -9.25
CA SER A 49 9.44 -21.02 -10.40
C SER A 49 8.67 -21.53 -11.63
N VAL A 50 8.51 -20.66 -12.63
CA VAL A 50 7.85 -20.96 -13.91
C VAL A 50 8.91 -21.08 -15.01
N GLY A 51 9.08 -22.30 -15.55
CA GLY A 51 9.94 -22.55 -16.70
C GLY A 51 9.18 -22.51 -18.02
N LEU A 52 9.41 -21.47 -18.85
CA LEU A 52 8.89 -21.38 -20.22
C LEU A 52 9.86 -21.95 -21.25
N ARG A 53 9.33 -22.48 -22.35
CA ARG A 53 10.12 -23.06 -23.46
C ARG A 53 10.19 -22.09 -24.65
N ALA A 54 11.38 -21.58 -24.93
CA ALA A 54 11.72 -21.03 -26.24
C ALA A 54 12.22 -22.14 -27.19
N ALA A 55 11.78 -22.11 -28.44
CA ALA A 55 12.22 -22.99 -29.53
C ALA A 55 12.98 -22.17 -30.61
N PRO A 56 13.93 -22.77 -31.35
CA PRO A 56 14.58 -22.12 -32.50
C PRO A 56 13.60 -21.96 -33.68
N PRO A 57 13.90 -21.10 -34.68
CA PRO A 57 12.94 -20.71 -35.72
C PRO A 57 12.76 -21.77 -36.82
N ALA A 58 12.01 -22.84 -36.51
CA ALA A 58 11.53 -23.82 -37.49
C ALA A 58 10.24 -24.51 -37.00
N TYR A 59 9.08 -23.86 -37.23
CA TYR A 59 7.72 -24.25 -36.79
C TYR A 59 7.50 -24.33 -35.26
N PRO A 60 6.30 -23.96 -34.75
CA PRO A 60 6.03 -23.93 -33.31
C PRO A 60 5.43 -25.25 -32.77
N PRO A 61 6.18 -26.10 -32.06
CA PRO A 61 5.56 -27.02 -31.12
C PRO A 61 4.93 -26.20 -29.98
N ARG A 62 3.68 -26.52 -29.60
CA ARG A 62 3.02 -25.86 -28.46
C ARG A 62 3.93 -25.94 -27.22
N PRO A 63 4.15 -24.85 -26.47
CA PRO A 63 4.91 -24.92 -25.23
C PRO A 63 4.25 -25.91 -24.27
N GLY A 64 5.03 -26.87 -23.79
CA GLY A 64 4.55 -27.85 -22.80
C GLY A 64 4.11 -27.15 -21.50
N PRO A 65 3.20 -27.76 -20.72
CA PRO A 65 2.60 -27.10 -19.56
C PRO A 65 3.67 -26.64 -18.55
N PRO A 66 3.53 -25.42 -17.99
CA PRO A 66 4.49 -24.88 -17.02
C PRO A 66 4.60 -25.78 -15.79
N ARG A 67 5.82 -25.96 -15.29
CA ARG A 67 6.11 -26.87 -14.17
C ARG A 67 6.52 -26.11 -12.93
N LEU A 68 5.60 -26.04 -11.97
CA LEU A 68 5.80 -25.41 -10.66
C LEU A 68 6.74 -26.27 -9.79
N THR A 69 8.02 -25.90 -9.68
CA THR A 69 8.96 -26.55 -8.76
C THR A 69 9.09 -25.81 -7.43
N ARG A 70 8.70 -26.46 -6.32
CA ARG A 70 8.89 -25.90 -4.97
C ARG A 70 10.34 -26.04 -4.48
N PRO A 71 10.82 -25.13 -3.60
CA PRO A 71 11.92 -25.45 -2.70
C PRO A 71 11.55 -26.66 -1.80
N PRO A 72 12.49 -27.56 -1.47
CA PRO A 72 12.22 -28.64 -0.54
C PRO A 72 11.84 -28.05 0.82
N ARG A 73 10.82 -28.63 1.46
CA ARG A 73 10.57 -28.33 2.88
C ARG A 73 11.82 -28.73 3.66
N LEU A 74 12.49 -27.75 4.28
CA LEU A 74 13.37 -28.03 5.40
C LEU A 74 12.56 -28.86 6.40
N LEU A 75 13.04 -30.06 6.69
CA LEU A 75 12.25 -31.05 7.41
C LEU A 75 11.97 -30.52 8.82
N ARG A 76 10.67 -30.37 9.13
CA ARG A 76 10.22 -30.25 10.52
C ARG A 76 10.78 -31.48 11.25
N PRO A 77 11.55 -31.35 12.34
CA PRO A 77 12.06 -32.51 13.05
C PRO A 77 10.88 -33.42 13.43
N PRO A 78 11.02 -34.75 13.34
CA PRO A 78 9.94 -35.65 13.72
C PRO A 78 9.55 -35.36 15.16
N ARG A 79 8.25 -35.24 15.44
CA ARG A 79 7.78 -35.15 16.82
C ARG A 79 8.34 -36.37 17.57
N PRO A 80 9.01 -36.21 18.72
CA PRO A 80 9.36 -37.36 19.53
C PRO A 80 8.06 -38.11 19.85
N LYS A 81 8.07 -39.44 19.69
CA LYS A 81 6.95 -40.27 20.14
C LYS A 81 6.80 -40.03 21.64
N ALA A 82 5.56 -39.85 22.11
CA ALA A 82 5.31 -39.78 23.54
C ALA A 82 5.85 -41.07 24.21
N PRO A 83 6.64 -40.97 25.30
CA PRO A 83 7.10 -42.15 26.00
C PRO A 83 5.89 -42.91 26.58
N PRO A 84 5.93 -44.26 26.61
CA PRO A 84 4.89 -45.03 27.30
C PRO A 84 4.90 -44.71 28.81
N PRO A 85 3.76 -44.88 29.51
CA PRO A 85 3.70 -44.65 30.95
C PRO A 85 4.63 -45.61 31.71
N PRO A 86 5.28 -45.17 32.80
CA PRO A 86 6.23 -45.99 33.54
C PRO A 86 5.54 -47.11 34.34
N GLY A 87 6.09 -48.33 34.26
CA GLY A 87 5.77 -49.43 35.17
C GLY A 87 6.53 -49.36 36.51
N PRO A 88 6.15 -50.16 37.52
CA PRO A 88 6.62 -49.98 38.90
C PRO A 88 7.96 -50.68 39.23
N GLY A 89 9.06 -49.93 39.16
CA GLY A 89 10.32 -50.17 39.90
C GLY A 89 11.16 -51.41 39.52
N PRO A 90 12.22 -51.75 40.29
CA PRO A 90 12.85 -51.00 41.38
C PRO A 90 14.27 -50.46 41.02
N SER A 91 15.02 -50.00 42.03
CA SER A 91 16.27 -49.21 41.92
C SER A 91 17.56 -49.99 41.60
N ALA A 92 18.46 -49.39 40.81
CA ALA A 92 19.91 -49.66 40.86
C ALA A 92 20.77 -48.51 40.27
N GLY A 93 21.96 -48.29 40.86
CA GLY A 93 23.15 -47.79 40.16
C GLY A 93 23.23 -46.33 39.71
N CYS A 94 23.83 -45.46 40.54
CA CYS A 94 24.35 -44.16 40.07
C CYS A 94 25.71 -44.35 39.37
N ALA A 95 25.70 -44.63 38.06
CA ALA A 95 26.92 -44.75 37.24
C ALA A 95 27.10 -43.52 36.34
N ARG A 96 28.14 -42.72 36.58
CA ARG A 96 28.54 -41.64 35.67
C ARG A 96 29.37 -42.21 34.52
N THR A 97 28.74 -42.58 33.42
CA THR A 97 29.44 -42.78 32.15
C THR A 97 30.02 -41.46 31.67
N PRO A 98 31.27 -41.41 31.16
CA PRO A 98 31.80 -40.22 30.51
C PRO A 98 30.92 -39.85 29.31
N THR A 99 30.56 -38.57 29.19
CA THR A 99 29.95 -38.06 27.96
C THR A 99 31.01 -38.00 26.87
N GLU A 100 30.96 -38.93 25.91
CA GLU A 100 31.62 -38.71 24.63
C GLU A 100 31.13 -37.37 24.04
N PRO A 101 32.00 -36.56 23.41
CA PRO A 101 31.56 -35.36 22.74
C PRO A 101 30.56 -35.73 21.64
N ILE A 102 29.30 -35.30 21.79
CA ILE A 102 28.33 -35.38 20.70
C ILE A 102 28.97 -34.69 19.50
N PRO A 103 29.23 -35.39 18.37
CA PRO A 103 29.87 -34.77 17.22
C PRO A 103 29.01 -33.58 16.78
N PRO A 104 29.63 -32.41 16.48
CA PRO A 104 28.87 -31.21 16.16
C PRO A 104 27.86 -31.54 15.05
N PRO A 105 26.58 -31.14 15.19
CA PRO A 105 25.54 -31.54 14.25
C PRO A 105 26.00 -31.15 12.86
N ARG A 106 26.21 -32.17 11.99
CA ARG A 106 26.80 -31.97 10.66
C ARG A 106 26.12 -30.77 10.01
N SER A 107 26.88 -29.69 9.81
CA SER A 107 26.36 -28.47 9.21
C SER A 107 25.58 -28.87 7.97
N PRO A 108 24.29 -28.51 7.84
CA PRO A 108 23.52 -28.80 6.65
C PRO A 108 24.03 -27.88 5.54
N GLY A 109 25.20 -28.21 4.99
CA GLY A 109 25.73 -27.65 3.76
C GLY A 109 24.63 -27.73 2.72
N PRO A 110 24.41 -26.66 1.94
CA PRO A 110 23.15 -26.43 1.25
C PRO A 110 22.77 -27.64 0.42
N SER A 111 21.72 -28.36 0.86
CA SER A 111 21.22 -29.53 0.16
C SER A 111 20.86 -29.05 -1.25
N PRO A 112 21.59 -29.51 -2.30
CA PRO A 112 21.52 -28.84 -3.59
C PRO A 112 20.09 -28.93 -4.09
N TRP A 113 19.48 -27.78 -4.38
CA TRP A 113 18.14 -27.69 -4.93
C TRP A 113 18.15 -28.34 -6.31
N ARG A 114 17.94 -29.66 -6.39
CA ARG A 114 17.88 -30.36 -7.68
C ARG A 114 16.41 -30.37 -8.12
N PRO A 115 16.02 -29.54 -9.11
CA PRO A 115 14.63 -29.47 -9.55
C PRO A 115 14.23 -30.74 -10.30
N ARG A 116 13.81 -31.77 -9.55
CA ARG A 116 13.32 -33.03 -10.09
C ARG A 116 12.09 -32.76 -10.94
N GLY A 117 12.11 -33.20 -12.20
CA GLY A 117 10.96 -33.14 -13.10
C GLY A 117 10.89 -31.92 -14.03
N LEU A 118 11.91 -31.05 -14.06
CA LEU A 118 12.10 -30.14 -15.21
C LEU A 118 12.57 -30.97 -16.42
N GLY A 119 11.67 -31.11 -17.40
CA GLY A 119 11.88 -31.98 -18.56
C GLY A 119 12.74 -31.33 -19.64
N GLY A 120 14.05 -31.52 -19.55
CA GLY A 120 15.06 -30.97 -20.47
C GLY A 120 15.86 -29.81 -19.87
N PRO A 121 16.88 -29.30 -20.60
CA PRO A 121 17.71 -28.20 -20.12
C PRO A 121 16.88 -26.92 -19.96
N VAL A 122 16.98 -26.31 -18.78
CA VAL A 122 16.43 -24.98 -18.48
C VAL A 122 17.32 -23.94 -19.16
N ARG A 123 16.72 -22.92 -19.79
CA ARG A 123 17.45 -21.77 -20.38
C ARG A 123 17.07 -20.44 -19.74
N VAL A 124 15.81 -20.30 -19.36
CA VAL A 124 15.27 -19.17 -18.58
C VAL A 124 14.52 -19.72 -17.37
N ALA A 125 14.66 -19.07 -16.23
CA ALA A 125 13.83 -19.28 -15.04
C ALA A 125 13.38 -17.92 -14.50
N ALA A 126 12.23 -17.89 -13.83
CA ALA A 126 11.72 -16.70 -13.18
C ALA A 126 11.42 -16.95 -11.70
N MET A 127 11.50 -15.91 -10.87
CA MET A 127 11.22 -15.94 -9.43
C MET A 127 10.58 -14.63 -8.99
N GLU A 128 9.68 -14.67 -7.99
CA GLU A 128 9.05 -13.48 -7.40
C GLU A 128 10.09 -12.75 -6.53
N GLU A 129 10.80 -11.76 -7.08
CA GLU A 129 11.90 -11.06 -6.42
C GLU A 129 11.42 -10.21 -5.22
N GLN A 130 10.15 -9.78 -5.19
CA GLN A 130 9.55 -9.09 -4.06
C GLN A 130 9.29 -10.00 -2.84
N VAL A 131 9.19 -11.32 -3.05
CA VAL A 131 8.82 -12.31 -2.01
C VAL A 131 9.97 -13.27 -1.70
N ALA A 132 10.86 -13.52 -2.67
CA ALA A 132 11.99 -14.42 -2.55
C ALA A 132 13.05 -13.88 -1.59
N ARG A 133 13.28 -14.59 -0.48
CA ARG A 133 14.37 -14.21 0.44
C ARG A 133 15.72 -14.46 -0.23
N LEU A 134 16.69 -13.58 0.00
CA LEU A 134 18.00 -13.61 -0.66
C LEU A 134 18.73 -14.97 -0.58
N PHE A 135 18.50 -15.78 0.46
CA PHE A 135 19.07 -17.12 0.57
C PHE A 135 18.37 -18.16 -0.33
N GLU A 136 17.07 -17.99 -0.62
CA GLU A 136 16.29 -18.86 -1.49
C GLU A 136 16.65 -18.59 -2.96
N TRP A 137 16.80 -17.32 -3.33
CA TRP A 137 17.39 -16.92 -4.62
C TRP A 137 18.82 -17.48 -4.74
N ARG A 138 19.74 -17.21 -3.80
CA ARG A 138 21.11 -17.78 -3.84
C ARG A 138 21.15 -19.31 -3.96
N ALA A 139 20.23 -20.03 -3.31
CA ALA A 139 20.13 -21.49 -3.42
C ALA A 139 19.63 -21.95 -4.81
N ALA A 140 18.69 -21.22 -5.41
CA ALA A 140 18.21 -21.48 -6.77
C ALA A 140 19.27 -21.13 -7.84
N ALA A 141 20.01 -20.03 -7.65
CA ALA A 141 21.13 -19.61 -8.51
C ALA A 141 22.21 -20.70 -8.61
N ALA A 142 22.71 -21.17 -7.47
CA ALA A 142 23.76 -22.19 -7.40
C ALA A 142 23.32 -23.56 -7.94
N ALA A 143 22.00 -23.80 -8.00
CA ALA A 143 21.41 -25.02 -8.52
C ALA A 143 21.15 -25.02 -10.03
N LEU A 144 21.00 -23.84 -10.64
CA LEU A 144 20.79 -23.64 -12.07
C LEU A 144 21.89 -22.74 -12.68
N PRO A 145 23.17 -23.17 -12.65
CA PRO A 145 24.25 -22.43 -13.28
C PRO A 145 24.02 -22.32 -14.80
N GLY A 146 24.27 -21.14 -15.36
CA GLY A 146 24.09 -20.85 -16.79
C GLY A 146 22.64 -20.58 -17.24
N VAL A 147 21.68 -20.54 -16.31
CA VAL A 147 20.29 -20.13 -16.61
C VAL A 147 20.16 -18.61 -16.52
N SER A 148 19.45 -18.01 -17.48
CA SER A 148 19.02 -16.61 -17.40
C SER A 148 17.87 -16.48 -16.40
N TRP A 149 18.03 -15.60 -15.42
CA TRP A 149 17.02 -15.31 -14.42
C TRP A 149 16.28 -14.00 -14.74
N GLN A 150 14.98 -13.97 -14.45
CA GLN A 150 14.08 -12.84 -14.70
C GLN A 150 13.09 -12.67 -13.53
N PRO A 151 12.62 -11.46 -13.22
CA PRO A 151 11.55 -11.27 -12.24
C PRO A 151 10.25 -11.89 -12.76
N ALA A 152 9.59 -12.71 -11.92
CA ALA A 152 8.27 -13.26 -12.21
C ALA A 152 7.15 -12.28 -11.85
N ASP A 153 7.48 -11.25 -11.05
CA ASP A 153 6.59 -10.29 -10.43
C ASP A 153 5.70 -9.54 -11.44
N PRO A 154 6.16 -9.12 -12.64
CA PRO A 154 5.27 -8.52 -13.64
C PRO A 154 4.21 -9.49 -14.18
N VAL A 155 4.57 -10.76 -14.35
CA VAL A 155 3.67 -11.79 -14.90
C VAL A 155 2.67 -12.26 -13.85
N LEU A 156 3.15 -12.52 -12.63
CA LEU A 156 2.29 -12.98 -11.53
C LEU A 156 1.47 -11.83 -10.94
N GLY A 157 1.99 -10.61 -10.90
CA GLY A 157 1.24 -9.40 -10.58
C GLY A 157 0.09 -9.16 -11.55
N ALA A 158 0.33 -9.21 -12.87
CA ALA A 158 -0.74 -9.07 -13.88
C ALA A 158 -1.78 -10.21 -13.86
N LEU A 159 -1.44 -11.38 -13.33
CA LEU A 159 -2.40 -12.47 -13.10
C LEU A 159 -3.18 -12.30 -11.79
N ARG A 160 -2.55 -11.82 -10.71
CA ARG A 160 -3.21 -11.54 -9.42
C ARG A 160 -4.11 -10.30 -9.45
N ALA A 161 -3.70 -9.28 -10.21
CA ALA A 161 -4.38 -7.98 -10.26
C ALA A 161 -5.86 -8.13 -10.65
N ARG A 162 -6.17 -8.97 -11.66
CA ARG A 162 -7.53 -9.31 -12.11
C ARG A 162 -8.04 -10.58 -11.43
N LYS A 163 -9.09 -10.43 -10.60
CA LYS A 163 -9.65 -11.49 -9.76
C LYS A 163 -10.75 -12.27 -10.47
N ASP A 164 -10.75 -13.59 -10.34
CA ASP A 164 -11.86 -14.43 -10.81
C ASP A 164 -13.11 -14.31 -9.92
N ALA A 165 -14.24 -14.86 -10.37
CA ALA A 165 -15.51 -14.74 -9.67
C ALA A 165 -15.53 -15.32 -8.24
N ALA A 166 -14.69 -16.32 -7.93
CA ALA A 166 -14.55 -16.88 -6.59
C ALA A 166 -13.59 -16.03 -5.72
N GLU A 167 -12.58 -15.39 -6.32
CA GLU A 167 -11.72 -14.40 -5.64
C GLU A 167 -12.53 -13.15 -5.26
N VAL A 168 -13.34 -12.63 -6.19
CA VAL A 168 -14.29 -11.54 -5.93
C VAL A 168 -15.34 -11.93 -4.87
N ALA A 169 -15.81 -13.19 -4.86
CA ALA A 169 -16.72 -13.66 -3.81
C ALA A 169 -16.07 -13.71 -2.43
N ALA A 170 -14.80 -14.14 -2.34
CA ALA A 170 -14.03 -14.13 -1.09
C ALA A 170 -13.79 -12.69 -0.59
N LEU A 171 -13.36 -11.78 -1.47
CA LEU A 171 -13.17 -10.35 -1.16
C LEU A 171 -14.47 -9.69 -0.67
N ARG A 172 -15.59 -9.92 -1.36
CA ARG A 172 -16.92 -9.45 -0.92
C ARG A 172 -17.27 -10.00 0.47
N LYS A 173 -16.96 -11.26 0.76
CA LYS A 173 -17.26 -11.83 2.07
C LYS A 173 -16.33 -11.30 3.16
N ALA A 174 -15.07 -11.03 2.86
CA ALA A 174 -14.17 -10.33 3.79
C ALA A 174 -14.71 -8.93 4.12
N ALA A 175 -15.16 -8.16 3.12
CA ALA A 175 -15.77 -6.84 3.30
C ALA A 175 -17.00 -6.89 4.24
N GLU A 176 -17.93 -7.83 4.03
CA GLU A 176 -19.09 -8.02 4.92
C GLU A 176 -18.70 -8.30 6.38
N LEU A 177 -17.66 -9.10 6.61
CA LEU A 177 -17.22 -9.50 7.95
C LEU A 177 -16.49 -8.36 8.68
N VAL A 178 -15.61 -7.62 8.00
CA VAL A 178 -14.92 -6.48 8.62
C VAL A 178 -15.89 -5.35 8.95
N GLU A 179 -16.87 -5.07 8.09
CA GLU A 179 -17.88 -4.03 8.37
C GLU A 179 -18.81 -4.41 9.53
N THR A 180 -19.09 -5.71 9.69
CA THR A 180 -19.82 -6.22 10.87
C THR A 180 -18.99 -6.03 12.14
N ALA A 181 -17.70 -6.41 12.13
CA ALA A 181 -16.82 -6.25 13.30
C ALA A 181 -16.56 -4.78 13.66
N LEU A 182 -16.34 -3.92 12.67
CA LEU A 182 -16.22 -2.47 12.86
C LEU A 182 -17.52 -1.87 13.44
N GLY A 183 -18.68 -2.33 12.95
CA GLY A 183 -19.99 -1.96 13.50
C GLY A 183 -20.16 -2.32 14.98
N HIS A 184 -19.61 -3.45 15.44
CA HIS A 184 -19.52 -3.77 16.88
C HIS A 184 -18.52 -2.84 17.61
N GLY A 185 -17.37 -2.56 16.99
CA GLY A 185 -16.33 -1.67 17.52
C GLY A 185 -16.83 -0.25 17.82
N MET A 186 -17.73 0.28 16.99
CA MET A 186 -18.31 1.63 17.14
C MET A 186 -18.90 1.92 18.52
N ALA A 187 -19.45 0.92 19.21
CA ALA A 187 -20.02 1.09 20.55
C ALA A 187 -18.98 1.57 21.59
N PHE A 188 -17.69 1.36 21.32
CA PHE A 188 -16.57 1.70 22.19
C PHE A 188 -15.83 2.98 21.74
N ILE A 189 -16.19 3.56 20.59
CA ILE A 189 -15.59 4.80 20.04
C ILE A 189 -16.22 6.01 20.74
N GLN A 190 -15.88 6.22 22.01
CA GLN A 190 -16.37 7.31 22.84
C GLN A 190 -15.32 7.73 23.89
N PRO A 191 -15.39 8.97 24.43
CA PRO A 191 -14.43 9.44 25.43
C PRO A 191 -14.32 8.51 26.66
N GLY A 192 -13.11 8.36 27.19
CA GLY A 192 -12.81 7.49 28.34
C GLY A 192 -12.37 6.06 27.99
N TYR A 193 -12.63 5.58 26.77
CA TYR A 193 -12.03 4.33 26.25
C TYR A 193 -10.61 4.57 25.75
N ARG A 194 -9.77 3.52 25.74
CA ARG A 194 -8.47 3.52 25.06
C ARG A 194 -8.55 2.99 23.64
N GLU A 195 -7.64 3.46 22.79
CA GLU A 195 -7.39 2.90 21.45
C GLU A 195 -7.26 1.36 21.50
N SER A 196 -6.42 0.85 22.40
CA SER A 196 -6.21 -0.58 22.68
C SER A 196 -7.48 -1.36 23.07
N GLN A 197 -8.43 -0.72 23.75
CA GLN A 197 -9.70 -1.37 24.11
C GLN A 197 -10.60 -1.51 22.89
N ILE A 198 -10.70 -0.46 22.06
CA ILE A 198 -11.50 -0.46 20.84
C ILE A 198 -10.96 -1.54 19.88
N ALA A 199 -9.65 -1.55 19.65
CA ALA A 199 -8.99 -2.54 18.81
C ALA A 199 -9.28 -3.98 19.27
N ARG A 200 -9.23 -4.24 20.59
CA ARG A 200 -9.49 -5.57 21.16
C ARG A 200 -10.95 -6.02 21.01
N GLU A 201 -11.93 -5.13 21.20
CA GLU A 201 -13.34 -5.52 21.01
C GLU A 201 -13.67 -5.76 19.52
N ILE A 202 -13.00 -5.06 18.59
CA ILE A 202 -13.06 -5.37 17.14
C ILE A 202 -12.37 -6.72 16.86
N GLU A 203 -11.18 -6.99 17.43
CA GLU A 203 -10.47 -8.27 17.27
C GLU A 203 -11.33 -9.44 17.75
N LYS A 204 -12.02 -9.27 18.88
CA LYS A 204 -12.98 -10.21 19.43
C LYS A 204 -14.15 -10.44 18.47
N ALA A 205 -14.75 -9.38 17.93
CA ALA A 205 -15.84 -9.50 16.97
C ALA A 205 -15.41 -10.24 15.68
N LEU A 206 -14.22 -9.95 15.13
CA LEU A 206 -13.64 -10.68 13.99
C LEU A 206 -13.48 -12.19 14.32
N ARG A 207 -13.03 -12.52 15.53
CA ARG A 207 -12.85 -13.90 15.99
C ARG A 207 -14.18 -14.63 16.21
N GLU A 208 -15.20 -13.95 16.75
CA GLU A 208 -16.57 -14.47 16.90
C GLU A 208 -17.24 -14.68 15.53
N LEU A 209 -16.89 -13.87 14.52
CA LEU A 209 -17.25 -14.04 13.11
C LEU A 209 -16.41 -15.10 12.36
N GLY A 210 -15.44 -15.76 13.02
CA GLY A 210 -14.62 -16.82 12.44
C GLY A 210 -13.47 -16.35 11.52
N THR A 211 -13.11 -15.06 11.56
CA THR A 211 -12.04 -14.45 10.74
C THR A 211 -10.98 -13.76 11.63
N ARG A 212 -10.08 -12.98 11.01
CA ARG A 212 -9.04 -12.15 11.64
C ARG A 212 -8.67 -11.00 10.69
N SER A 213 -8.12 -9.91 11.21
CA SER A 213 -7.45 -8.91 10.35
C SER A 213 -6.22 -9.55 9.68
N PRO A 214 -5.96 -9.27 8.39
CA PRO A 214 -4.73 -9.71 7.71
C PRO A 214 -3.50 -8.87 8.11
N PHE A 215 -3.72 -7.70 8.73
CA PHE A 215 -2.70 -6.82 9.29
C PHE A 215 -3.05 -6.48 10.77
N GLY A 216 -2.55 -5.37 11.30
CA GLY A 216 -2.95 -4.89 12.63
C GLY A 216 -4.43 -4.50 12.71
N ILE A 217 -4.83 -4.02 13.88
CA ILE A 217 -6.07 -3.24 14.06
C ILE A 217 -5.61 -1.91 14.61
N HIS A 218 -5.61 -0.89 13.75
CA HIS A 218 -4.98 0.39 14.00
C HIS A 218 -6.05 1.41 14.42
N VAL A 219 -5.91 1.98 15.61
CA VAL A 219 -6.85 2.94 16.20
C VAL A 219 -6.05 4.14 16.70
N ALA A 220 -6.26 5.31 16.12
CA ALA A 220 -5.48 6.50 16.41
C ALA A 220 -6.36 7.72 16.70
N SER A 221 -6.15 8.34 17.86
CA SER A 221 -7.05 9.32 18.46
C SER A 221 -6.38 10.67 18.79
N GLY A 222 -7.13 11.75 18.62
CA GLY A 222 -6.67 13.11 18.87
C GLY A 222 -5.42 13.45 18.05
N PRO A 223 -4.35 13.98 18.65
CA PRO A 223 -3.09 14.26 17.94
C PRO A 223 -2.48 13.04 17.23
N ARG A 224 -2.73 11.80 17.70
CA ARG A 224 -2.21 10.58 17.05
C ARG A 224 -2.83 10.34 15.67
N SER A 225 -4.07 10.77 15.46
CA SER A 225 -4.74 10.64 14.15
C SER A 225 -4.03 11.41 13.02
N ALA A 226 -3.14 12.36 13.35
CA ALA A 226 -2.31 13.09 12.40
C ALA A 226 -1.02 12.35 11.96
N VAL A 227 -0.84 11.09 12.36
CA VAL A 227 0.26 10.22 11.89
C VAL A 227 -0.36 9.12 11.01
N PRO A 228 -0.08 9.05 9.70
CA PRO A 228 -0.82 8.16 8.78
C PRO A 228 -0.82 6.67 9.17
N HIS A 229 0.32 6.16 9.62
CA HIS A 229 0.51 4.79 10.10
C HIS A 229 0.75 4.77 11.62
N ALA A 230 -0.16 5.38 12.38
CA ALA A 230 -0.14 5.30 13.83
C ALA A 230 -0.51 3.88 14.29
N GLU A 231 0.37 3.27 15.09
CA GLU A 231 0.05 2.02 15.79
C GLU A 231 -0.98 2.26 16.91
N THR A 232 -1.72 1.21 17.30
CA THR A 232 -2.65 1.28 18.43
C THR A 232 -1.88 1.35 19.76
N GLU A 233 -2.18 2.36 20.58
CA GLU A 233 -1.58 2.53 21.91
C GLU A 233 -2.64 2.53 23.04
N ASP A 234 -2.25 2.93 24.24
CA ASP A 234 -3.14 3.04 25.41
C ASP A 234 -3.70 4.47 25.59
N ARG A 235 -3.67 5.35 24.57
CA ARG A 235 -4.22 6.71 24.69
C ARG A 235 -5.73 6.64 24.96
N VAL A 236 -6.18 7.37 25.98
CA VAL A 236 -7.59 7.53 26.32
C VAL A 236 -8.22 8.60 25.42
N LEU A 237 -9.30 8.25 24.73
CA LEU A 237 -10.11 9.15 23.91
C LEU A 237 -10.68 10.31 24.75
N GLN A 238 -10.64 11.52 24.19
CA GLN A 238 -11.09 12.77 24.79
C GLN A 238 -12.25 13.39 23.99
N PRO A 239 -13.13 14.19 24.61
CA PRO A 239 -14.17 14.92 23.88
C PRO A 239 -13.59 15.79 22.76
N GLY A 240 -14.17 15.73 21.56
CA GLY A 240 -13.70 16.47 20.39
C GLY A 240 -12.47 15.88 19.66
N ASP A 241 -11.98 14.69 20.04
CA ASP A 241 -10.94 13.99 19.25
C ASP A 241 -11.47 13.58 17.87
N LEU A 242 -10.60 13.68 16.85
CA LEU A 242 -10.70 12.79 15.68
C LEU A 242 -10.15 11.42 16.08
N VAL A 243 -10.84 10.35 15.69
CA VAL A 243 -10.43 8.95 15.90
C VAL A 243 -10.61 8.23 14.59
N TRP A 244 -9.53 7.73 13.98
CA TRP A 244 -9.66 6.78 12.88
C TRP A 244 -9.41 5.35 13.36
N VAL A 245 -10.17 4.44 12.77
CA VAL A 245 -10.10 2.99 12.95
C VAL A 245 -9.87 2.40 11.57
N ASP A 246 -8.83 1.60 11.46
CA ASP A 246 -8.31 0.96 10.25
C ASP A 246 -8.10 -0.53 10.58
N VAL A 247 -8.75 -1.39 9.80
CA VAL A 247 -8.91 -2.82 10.09
C VAL A 247 -9.34 -3.57 8.83
N GLY A 248 -8.86 -4.80 8.67
CA GLY A 248 -9.31 -5.71 7.63
C GLY A 248 -9.99 -6.99 8.14
N ALA A 249 -10.37 -7.85 7.20
CA ALA A 249 -10.72 -9.25 7.47
C ALA A 249 -10.17 -10.17 6.35
N GLU A 250 -10.08 -11.48 6.60
CA GLU A 250 -9.62 -12.47 5.62
C GLU A 250 -10.65 -13.58 5.38
N VAL A 251 -10.91 -13.91 4.11
CA VAL A 251 -11.71 -15.08 3.69
C VAL A 251 -10.95 -15.88 2.63
N ASP A 252 -10.72 -17.16 2.89
CA ASP A 252 -9.94 -18.10 2.04
C ASP A 252 -8.52 -17.66 1.64
N GLY A 253 -8.00 -16.59 2.26
CA GLY A 253 -6.71 -15.95 1.97
C GLY A 253 -6.84 -14.56 1.34
N TYR A 254 -8.05 -14.11 1.01
CA TYR A 254 -8.29 -12.79 0.41
C TYR A 254 -8.65 -11.76 1.48
N ALA A 255 -7.99 -10.60 1.43
CA ALA A 255 -8.13 -9.51 2.38
C ALA A 255 -9.21 -8.50 1.93
N ALA A 256 -9.99 -7.98 2.88
CA ALA A 256 -10.73 -6.72 2.72
C ALA A 256 -10.10 -5.65 3.61
N ASP A 257 -10.19 -4.38 3.21
CA ASP A 257 -9.56 -3.25 3.90
C ASP A 257 -10.53 -2.08 4.13
N ILE A 258 -10.47 -1.44 5.31
CA ILE A 258 -11.37 -0.33 5.65
C ILE A 258 -10.91 0.56 6.81
N THR A 259 -10.48 1.76 6.46
CA THR A 259 -10.46 2.91 7.38
C THR A 259 -11.80 3.65 7.45
N ARG A 260 -12.24 3.98 8.68
CA ARG A 260 -13.29 4.96 9.00
C ARG A 260 -12.80 5.94 10.07
N THR A 261 -12.98 7.24 9.84
CA THR A 261 -12.70 8.30 10.81
C THR A 261 -13.96 8.80 11.49
N PHE A 262 -13.91 9.12 12.79
CA PHE A 262 -14.99 9.64 13.61
C PHE A 262 -14.54 10.91 14.35
N LEU A 263 -15.44 11.88 14.53
CA LEU A 263 -15.25 13.05 15.40
C LEU A 263 -16.10 12.85 16.66
N LEU A 264 -15.46 12.75 17.82
CA LEU A 264 -16.15 12.58 19.10
C LEU A 264 -16.87 13.88 19.49
N PRO A 265 -18.04 13.80 20.16
CA PRO A 265 -18.75 14.98 20.64
C PRO A 265 -17.96 15.73 21.73
N GLY A 266 -18.23 17.03 21.85
CA GLY A 266 -17.53 17.94 22.78
C GLY A 266 -16.25 18.53 22.21
N GLY A 267 -15.42 19.11 23.08
CA GLY A 267 -14.23 19.86 22.69
C GLY A 267 -14.52 21.31 22.26
N ASP A 268 -13.50 21.99 21.74
CA ASP A 268 -13.61 23.36 21.23
C ASP A 268 -14.44 23.42 19.92
N PRO A 269 -15.49 24.26 19.84
CA PRO A 269 -16.27 24.45 18.61
C PRO A 269 -15.47 24.89 17.39
N HIS A 270 -14.42 25.70 17.54
CA HIS A 270 -13.62 26.18 16.41
C HIS A 270 -12.77 25.04 15.81
N GLY A 271 -12.06 24.31 16.65
CA GLY A 271 -11.36 23.07 16.29
C GLY A 271 -12.31 22.01 15.72
N ALA A 272 -13.52 21.86 16.26
CA ALA A 272 -14.53 20.95 15.71
C ALA A 272 -14.98 21.33 14.30
N ALA A 273 -15.20 22.63 14.02
CA ALA A 273 -15.52 23.12 12.68
C ALA A 273 -14.40 22.80 11.67
N ARG A 274 -13.13 23.04 12.02
CA ARG A 274 -11.98 22.73 11.15
C ARG A 274 -11.76 21.23 10.96
N LYS A 275 -12.07 20.41 11.96
CA LYS A 275 -12.06 18.92 11.84
C LYS A 275 -13.16 18.43 10.89
N ALA A 276 -14.35 19.03 10.94
CA ALA A 276 -15.44 18.75 10.01
C ALA A 276 -15.12 19.20 8.57
N GLU A 277 -14.40 20.32 8.41
CA GLU A 277 -13.91 20.82 7.13
C GLU A 277 -12.96 19.82 6.46
N ILE A 278 -11.86 19.43 7.11
CA ILE A 278 -10.91 18.48 6.51
C ILE A 278 -11.56 17.12 6.22
N TYR A 279 -12.50 16.68 7.06
CA TYR A 279 -13.27 15.48 6.78
C TYR A 279 -14.07 15.62 5.49
N ARG A 280 -14.77 16.75 5.30
CA ARG A 280 -15.53 17.01 4.07
C ARG A 280 -14.62 17.04 2.84
N VAL A 281 -13.41 17.59 2.94
CA VAL A 281 -12.42 17.57 1.85
C VAL A 281 -12.02 16.13 1.52
N VAL A 282 -11.66 15.31 2.52
CA VAL A 282 -11.35 13.88 2.30
C VAL A 282 -12.53 13.12 1.71
N TYR A 283 -13.75 13.32 2.22
CA TYR A 283 -14.97 12.72 1.67
C TYR A 283 -15.16 13.03 0.18
N LEU A 284 -14.98 14.31 -0.21
CA LEU A 284 -15.11 14.75 -1.61
C LEU A 284 -13.99 14.21 -2.50
N ALA A 285 -12.75 14.14 -1.99
CA ALA A 285 -11.61 13.55 -2.70
C ALA A 285 -11.82 12.04 -2.95
N GLN A 286 -12.30 11.34 -1.93
CA GLN A 286 -12.60 9.90 -1.99
C GLN A 286 -13.74 9.61 -2.95
N ALA A 287 -14.80 10.43 -2.94
CA ALA A 287 -15.87 10.37 -3.94
C ALA A 287 -15.37 10.65 -5.37
N ALA A 288 -14.45 11.61 -5.56
CA ALA A 288 -13.89 11.95 -6.86
C ALA A 288 -13.02 10.81 -7.44
N ALA A 289 -12.16 10.17 -6.63
CA ALA A 289 -11.41 8.99 -7.06
C ALA A 289 -12.34 7.80 -7.38
N ARG A 290 -13.35 7.52 -6.56
CA ARG A 290 -14.34 6.48 -6.82
C ARG A 290 -15.14 6.72 -8.11
N ALA A 291 -15.40 7.98 -8.48
CA ALA A 291 -16.06 8.34 -9.73
C ALA A 291 -15.12 8.29 -10.95
N ALA A 292 -13.80 8.44 -10.76
CA ALA A 292 -12.80 8.30 -11.82
C ALA A 292 -12.45 6.83 -12.14
N ALA A 293 -12.65 5.91 -11.19
CA ALA A 293 -12.38 4.49 -11.34
C ALA A 293 -13.36 3.81 -12.34
N ARG A 294 -12.84 3.37 -13.49
CA ARG A 294 -13.55 2.61 -14.53
C ARG A 294 -12.53 1.92 -15.46
N PRO A 295 -12.94 0.95 -16.29
CA PRO A 295 -12.06 0.34 -17.29
C PRO A 295 -11.40 1.38 -18.23
N GLY A 296 -10.15 1.12 -18.61
CA GLY A 296 -9.41 1.95 -19.57
C GLY A 296 -8.75 3.22 -19.00
N VAL A 297 -9.09 3.63 -17.77
CA VAL A 297 -8.42 4.72 -17.05
C VAL A 297 -7.12 4.21 -16.42
N ARG A 298 -6.06 5.03 -16.37
CA ARG A 298 -4.81 4.66 -15.68
C ARG A 298 -4.90 4.90 -14.17
N ALA A 299 -4.22 4.08 -13.38
CA ALA A 299 -4.23 4.16 -11.92
C ALA A 299 -3.85 5.56 -11.37
N GLN A 300 -2.85 6.22 -11.97
CA GLN A 300 -2.48 7.60 -11.62
C GLN A 300 -3.58 8.66 -11.85
N GLU A 301 -4.54 8.42 -12.73
CA GLU A 301 -5.63 9.37 -13.01
C GLU A 301 -6.72 9.32 -11.92
N VAL A 302 -6.88 8.16 -11.27
CA VAL A 302 -7.70 7.98 -10.08
C VAL A 302 -7.04 8.66 -8.86
N ASP A 303 -5.72 8.53 -8.70
CA ASP A 303 -4.98 9.30 -7.67
C ASP A 303 -5.13 10.81 -7.88
N ALA A 304 -4.91 11.28 -9.11
CA ALA A 304 -5.06 12.69 -9.47
C ALA A 304 -6.49 13.20 -9.20
N ALA A 305 -7.53 12.36 -9.31
CA ALA A 305 -8.90 12.75 -8.99
C ALA A 305 -9.10 13.06 -7.50
N ALA A 306 -8.57 12.25 -6.57
CA ALA A 306 -8.56 12.60 -5.15
C ALA A 306 -7.63 13.78 -4.85
N ARG A 307 -6.39 13.71 -5.34
CA ARG A 307 -5.33 14.67 -5.02
C ARG A 307 -5.69 16.10 -5.40
N ARG A 308 -6.28 16.32 -6.58
CA ARG A 308 -6.74 17.65 -7.03
C ARG A 308 -7.78 18.27 -6.09
N VAL A 309 -8.69 17.49 -5.50
CA VAL A 309 -9.70 18.02 -4.55
C VAL A 309 -9.03 18.49 -3.25
N ILE A 310 -8.04 17.73 -2.76
CA ILE A 310 -7.27 18.08 -1.56
C ILE A 310 -6.37 19.30 -1.81
N GLU A 311 -5.73 19.38 -2.98
CA GLU A 311 -4.92 20.52 -3.41
C GLU A 311 -5.74 21.80 -3.58
N GLN A 312 -6.90 21.73 -4.25
CA GLN A 312 -7.81 22.87 -4.44
C GLN A 312 -8.38 23.40 -3.11
N ALA A 313 -8.52 22.55 -2.10
CA ALA A 313 -8.88 22.94 -0.74
C ALA A 313 -7.70 23.48 0.08
N GLY A 314 -6.50 23.60 -0.50
CA GLY A 314 -5.29 24.10 0.18
C GLY A 314 -4.56 23.07 1.06
N TYR A 315 -4.99 21.82 1.06
CA TYR A 315 -4.48 20.76 1.94
C TYR A 315 -3.47 19.81 1.27
N GLY A 316 -3.11 20.05 0.01
CA GLY A 316 -2.20 19.18 -0.78
C GLY A 316 -0.94 18.66 -0.04
N PRO A 317 -0.15 19.53 0.63
CA PRO A 317 1.04 19.11 1.39
C PRO A 317 0.79 18.13 2.55
N TYR A 318 -0.48 17.93 2.94
CA TYR A 318 -0.90 17.06 4.04
C TYR A 318 -1.50 15.73 3.57
N PHE A 319 -1.53 15.46 2.25
CA PHE A 319 -1.88 14.15 1.67
C PHE A 319 -0.61 13.46 1.15
N THR A 320 0.13 12.86 2.10
CA THR A 320 1.53 12.45 1.94
C THR A 320 1.74 11.02 1.41
N HIS A 321 0.68 10.34 0.98
CA HIS A 321 0.74 8.96 0.46
C HIS A 321 -0.03 8.81 -0.87
N ARG A 322 -0.02 7.59 -1.42
CA ARG A 322 -0.83 7.15 -2.56
C ARG A 322 -2.33 7.18 -2.21
N THR A 323 -3.19 7.30 -3.21
CA THR A 323 -4.66 7.20 -3.04
C THR A 323 -5.14 5.77 -2.83
N GLY A 324 -4.29 4.75 -3.01
CA GLY A 324 -4.56 3.37 -2.61
C GLY A 324 -3.73 2.31 -3.33
N HIS A 325 -4.11 1.05 -3.16
CA HIS A 325 -3.34 -0.12 -3.61
C HIS A 325 -4.22 -1.30 -4.00
N GLY A 326 -3.71 -2.14 -4.89
CA GLY A 326 -4.28 -3.43 -5.22
C GLY A 326 -4.43 -4.28 -3.97
N LEU A 327 -5.54 -5.02 -3.92
CA LEU A 327 -5.92 -5.83 -2.77
C LEU A 327 -6.35 -7.21 -3.26
N GLY A 328 -5.84 -8.26 -2.60
CA GLY A 328 -6.06 -9.64 -3.03
C GLY A 328 -5.56 -10.63 -1.99
N LEU A 329 -4.57 -11.46 -2.36
CA LEU A 329 -3.92 -12.43 -1.47
C LEU A 329 -2.88 -11.80 -0.54
N ASP A 330 -2.35 -10.64 -0.93
CA ASP A 330 -1.63 -9.73 -0.04
C ASP A 330 -2.47 -8.47 0.12
N VAL A 331 -2.30 -7.77 1.25
CA VAL A 331 -2.95 -6.47 1.53
C VAL A 331 -2.48 -5.41 0.52
N HIS A 332 -1.19 -5.45 0.18
CA HIS A 332 -0.56 -4.56 -0.80
C HIS A 332 -0.13 -5.36 -2.04
N GLU A 333 -0.90 -5.31 -3.11
CA GLU A 333 -0.55 -5.83 -4.44
C GLU A 333 -0.81 -4.77 -5.55
N ALA A 334 -0.66 -5.14 -6.83
CA ALA A 334 -0.86 -4.24 -7.97
C ALA A 334 -2.36 -4.10 -8.34
N PRO A 335 -2.80 -2.94 -8.88
CA PRO A 335 -2.05 -1.72 -9.22
C PRO A 335 -1.75 -0.81 -8.00
N ASN A 336 -0.88 0.20 -8.11
CA ASN A 336 -0.82 1.28 -7.13
C ASN A 336 -1.66 2.45 -7.63
N ILE A 337 -2.62 2.93 -6.83
CA ILE A 337 -3.37 4.14 -7.15
C ILE A 337 -2.54 5.34 -6.70
N ALA A 338 -1.49 5.65 -7.47
CA ALA A 338 -0.42 6.57 -7.11
C ALA A 338 0.04 7.41 -8.32
N PRO A 339 0.66 8.60 -8.10
CA PRO A 339 1.26 9.37 -9.19
C PRO A 339 2.31 8.55 -9.95
N GLY A 340 2.22 8.51 -11.28
CA GLY A 340 3.16 7.78 -12.14
C GLY A 340 2.88 6.28 -12.34
N ASP A 341 1.87 5.69 -11.69
CA ASP A 341 1.43 4.33 -12.04
C ASP A 341 0.55 4.39 -13.30
N GLU A 342 1.13 3.97 -14.43
CA GLU A 342 0.49 3.96 -15.74
C GLU A 342 -0.38 2.72 -15.98
N THR A 343 -0.57 1.83 -14.99
CA THR A 343 -1.39 0.62 -15.12
C THR A 343 -2.81 0.99 -15.54
N VAL A 344 -3.23 0.51 -16.71
CA VAL A 344 -4.62 0.63 -17.19
C VAL A 344 -5.50 -0.28 -16.34
N LEU A 345 -6.57 0.28 -15.80
CA LEU A 345 -7.54 -0.46 -14.99
C LEU A 345 -8.41 -1.36 -15.89
N GLU A 346 -8.54 -2.62 -15.50
CA GLU A 346 -9.28 -3.65 -16.23
C GLU A 346 -10.36 -4.29 -15.33
N PRO A 347 -11.45 -4.83 -15.90
CA PRO A 347 -12.44 -5.61 -15.16
C PRO A 347 -11.82 -6.73 -14.32
N GLY A 348 -12.34 -6.90 -13.10
CA GLY A 348 -11.78 -7.81 -12.11
C GLY A 348 -10.64 -7.23 -11.28
N MET A 349 -10.10 -6.05 -11.59
CA MET A 349 -9.15 -5.38 -10.69
C MET A 349 -9.82 -4.94 -9.40
N VAL A 350 -9.16 -5.19 -8.26
CA VAL A 350 -9.61 -4.76 -6.92
C VAL A 350 -8.50 -4.00 -6.21
N PHE A 351 -8.83 -2.82 -5.67
CA PHE A 351 -7.90 -1.92 -4.97
C PHE A 351 -8.63 -1.03 -3.95
N THR A 352 -7.89 -0.50 -2.98
CA THR A 352 -8.38 0.50 -2.00
C THR A 352 -8.44 1.92 -2.60
N VAL A 353 -9.36 2.74 -2.11
CA VAL A 353 -9.40 4.20 -2.37
C VAL A 353 -9.47 4.94 -1.03
N GLU A 354 -8.29 5.29 -0.52
CA GLU A 354 -7.94 5.64 0.88
C GLU A 354 -7.35 7.06 1.10
N PRO A 355 -7.75 8.14 0.38
CA PRO A 355 -7.15 9.45 0.55
C PRO A 355 -7.30 9.99 1.98
N GLY A 356 -6.34 10.80 2.41
CA GLY A 356 -6.33 11.36 3.76
C GLY A 356 -5.64 12.71 3.89
N ILE A 357 -5.98 13.44 4.96
CA ILE A 357 -5.38 14.73 5.34
C ILE A 357 -4.92 14.64 6.79
N TYR A 358 -3.65 14.94 7.05
CA TYR A 358 -3.04 14.78 8.37
C TYR A 358 -2.42 16.11 8.84
N LEU A 359 -3.04 16.75 9.83
CA LEU A 359 -2.66 18.07 10.33
C LEU A 359 -2.06 17.97 11.75
N PRO A 360 -0.74 18.17 11.90
CA PRO A 360 -0.11 18.27 13.22
C PRO A 360 -0.82 19.28 14.13
N GLY A 361 -1.12 18.86 15.36
CA GLY A 361 -1.84 19.68 16.34
C GLY A 361 -3.38 19.69 16.21
N LEU A 362 -3.96 19.31 15.07
CA LEU A 362 -5.42 19.19 14.91
C LEU A 362 -5.91 17.74 14.93
N GLY A 363 -5.18 16.84 14.27
CA GLY A 363 -5.60 15.46 13.99
C GLY A 363 -5.58 15.16 12.48
N GLY A 364 -6.04 13.98 12.09
CA GLY A 364 -6.10 13.57 10.69
C GLY A 364 -7.35 12.74 10.38
N VAL A 365 -7.66 12.68 9.09
CA VAL A 365 -8.80 11.94 8.52
C VAL A 365 -8.32 11.07 7.37
N ARG A 366 -8.71 9.80 7.37
CA ARG A 366 -8.66 8.88 6.22
C ARG A 366 -10.04 8.23 6.05
N ILE A 367 -10.46 8.03 4.80
CA ILE A 367 -11.72 7.38 4.44
C ILE A 367 -11.40 6.44 3.28
N GLU A 368 -11.84 5.18 3.37
CA GLU A 368 -11.33 4.10 2.53
C GLU A 368 -12.41 3.13 2.07
N ASP A 369 -12.31 2.59 0.85
CA ASP A 369 -13.08 1.42 0.44
C ASP A 369 -12.31 0.54 -0.53
N ASP A 370 -12.54 -0.75 -0.44
CA ASP A 370 -12.33 -1.72 -1.52
C ASP A 370 -13.22 -1.40 -2.73
N LEU A 371 -12.62 -1.10 -3.88
CA LEU A 371 -13.31 -0.98 -5.17
C LEU A 371 -12.95 -2.12 -6.11
N LEU A 372 -13.97 -2.72 -6.73
CA LEU A 372 -13.85 -3.64 -7.85
C LEU A 372 -14.19 -2.92 -9.15
N ILE A 373 -13.32 -3.02 -10.16
CA ILE A 373 -13.62 -2.63 -11.54
C ILE A 373 -14.53 -3.68 -12.19
N THR A 374 -15.64 -3.22 -12.78
CA THR A 374 -16.57 -4.02 -13.60
C THR A 374 -16.49 -3.58 -15.06
N GLU A 375 -17.18 -4.26 -15.98
CA GLU A 375 -17.18 -3.90 -17.41
C GLU A 375 -17.69 -2.48 -17.66
N GLU A 376 -18.59 -1.98 -16.81
CA GLU A 376 -19.28 -0.69 -16.96
C GLU A 376 -18.70 0.45 -16.09
N GLY A 377 -17.77 0.16 -15.16
CA GLY A 377 -17.31 1.14 -14.17
C GLY A 377 -16.62 0.52 -12.96
N ALA A 378 -16.98 0.98 -11.76
CA ALA A 378 -16.48 0.43 -10.51
C ALA A 378 -17.56 0.32 -9.43
N VAL A 379 -17.43 -0.68 -8.55
CA VAL A 379 -18.35 -0.93 -7.44
C VAL A 379 -17.59 -1.10 -6.12
N SER A 380 -18.06 -0.40 -5.09
CA SER A 380 -17.63 -0.60 -3.70
C SER A 380 -17.97 -2.03 -3.22
N LEU A 381 -17.02 -2.71 -2.58
CA LEU A 381 -17.26 -3.96 -1.86
C LEU A 381 -17.74 -3.65 -0.43
N THR A 382 -17.05 -2.76 0.26
CA THR A 382 -17.44 -2.13 1.54
C THR A 382 -18.56 -1.09 1.33
N ARG A 383 -19.51 -1.00 2.26
CA ARG A 383 -20.78 -0.26 2.12
C ARG A 383 -21.20 0.51 3.38
N SER A 384 -20.45 0.37 4.48
CA SER A 384 -20.64 1.10 5.73
C SER A 384 -20.52 2.60 5.50
N ARG A 385 -21.30 3.36 6.26
CA ARG A 385 -21.42 4.81 6.10
C ARG A 385 -20.10 5.51 6.37
N ARG A 386 -19.90 6.60 5.64
CA ARG A 386 -18.84 7.59 5.91
C ARG A 386 -19.35 8.51 7.00
N TRP A 387 -19.31 8.04 8.24
CA TRP A 387 -19.61 8.87 9.40
C TRP A 387 -18.51 9.91 9.59
N LEU A 388 -18.86 11.19 9.73
CA LEU A 388 -18.05 12.14 10.50
C LEU A 388 -18.44 12.04 11.99
N ALA A 389 -19.74 11.85 12.24
CA ALA A 389 -20.35 11.65 13.54
C ALA A 389 -21.61 10.76 13.33
N PRO A 390 -22.28 10.26 14.39
CA PRO A 390 -23.62 9.70 14.26
C PRO A 390 -24.61 10.77 13.74
N GLY A 391 -24.86 10.77 12.44
CA GLY A 391 -25.69 11.73 11.72
C GLY A 391 -25.89 11.32 10.25
N PRO A 392 -26.63 12.12 9.45
CA PRO A 392 -26.74 11.87 8.02
C PRO A 392 -25.39 12.07 7.33
N GLU A 393 -25.10 11.20 6.36
CA GLU A 393 -23.93 11.33 5.50
C GLU A 393 -24.08 12.57 4.60
N PRO A 394 -23.04 13.41 4.39
CA PRO A 394 -23.12 14.51 3.44
C PRO A 394 -23.42 13.96 2.05
N ALA A 395 -24.24 14.67 1.26
CA ALA A 395 -24.55 14.23 -0.09
C ALA A 395 -23.26 14.16 -0.93
N LEU A 396 -23.09 13.06 -1.67
CA LEU A 396 -22.08 12.96 -2.73
C LEU A 396 -22.25 14.15 -3.69
N PRO A 397 -21.16 14.73 -4.20
CA PRO A 397 -21.26 15.70 -5.26
C PRO A 397 -21.92 15.01 -6.45
N VAL A 398 -23.01 15.59 -6.97
CA VAL A 398 -23.53 15.19 -8.28
C VAL A 398 -22.39 15.35 -9.27
N ALA A 399 -22.14 14.34 -10.11
CA ALA A 399 -21.10 14.43 -11.13
C ALA A 399 -21.34 15.70 -11.96
N GLY A 400 -20.39 16.63 -11.92
CA GLY A 400 -20.43 17.81 -12.75
C GLY A 400 -20.44 17.42 -14.22
N PRO A 401 -20.92 18.29 -15.13
CA PRO A 401 -20.79 18.04 -16.55
C PRO A 401 -19.33 17.73 -16.88
N GLU A 402 -19.11 16.69 -17.68
CA GLU A 402 -17.79 16.23 -18.08
C GLU A 402 -16.95 17.42 -18.58
N PRO A 403 -15.71 17.62 -18.07
CA PRO A 403 -14.91 18.77 -18.47
C PRO A 403 -14.72 18.72 -19.98
N ALA A 404 -15.24 19.75 -20.67
CA ALA A 404 -15.33 19.75 -22.12
C ALA A 404 -13.97 19.42 -22.75
N PRO A 405 -13.93 18.52 -23.76
CA PRO A 405 -12.68 18.05 -24.32
C PRO A 405 -11.83 19.24 -24.77
N PRO A 406 -10.51 19.23 -24.52
CA PRO A 406 -9.65 20.37 -24.79
C PRO A 406 -9.80 20.77 -26.26
N ALA A 407 -10.16 22.04 -26.49
CA ALA A 407 -10.44 22.54 -27.83
C ALA A 407 -9.24 22.22 -28.74
N PRO A 408 -9.48 21.68 -29.96
CA PRO A 408 -8.41 21.21 -30.82
C PRO A 408 -7.41 22.34 -31.04
N ALA A 409 -6.13 22.05 -30.76
CA ALA A 409 -5.07 23.05 -30.79
C ALA A 409 -5.10 23.80 -32.13
N ARG A 410 -5.33 25.12 -32.06
CA ARG A 410 -5.34 25.96 -33.26
C ARG A 410 -4.02 25.77 -33.99
N ALA A 411 -4.10 25.34 -35.25
CA ALA A 411 -2.92 25.26 -36.11
C ALA A 411 -2.17 26.61 -36.09
N PRO A 412 -0.83 26.60 -36.02
CA PRO A 412 -0.05 27.82 -36.00
C PRO A 412 -0.36 28.64 -37.26
N ALA A 413 -0.60 29.94 -37.08
CA ALA A 413 -0.91 30.82 -38.20
C ALA A 413 0.28 30.85 -39.18
N PRO A 414 0.04 30.80 -40.51
CA PRO A 414 1.13 30.91 -41.48
C PRO A 414 1.83 32.26 -41.32
N PRO A 415 3.15 32.33 -41.58
CA PRO A 415 3.91 33.57 -41.46
C PRO A 415 3.34 34.63 -42.41
N ARG A 416 3.11 35.84 -41.90
CA ARG A 416 2.71 36.99 -42.72
C ARG A 416 3.82 37.31 -43.72
N ALA A 417 3.50 37.33 -45.01
CA ALA A 417 4.35 37.95 -46.01
C ALA A 417 4.48 39.46 -45.71
N ALA A 418 5.68 40.01 -45.90
CA ALA A 418 5.90 41.44 -45.80
C ALA A 418 5.29 42.16 -47.01
N ALA A 419 4.65 43.31 -46.77
CA ALA A 419 4.21 44.20 -47.84
C ALA A 419 5.38 45.09 -48.31
N PRO A 420 5.45 45.46 -49.61
CA PRO A 420 6.49 46.35 -50.13
C PRO A 420 6.26 47.82 -49.72
N ASP A 421 7.36 48.58 -49.67
CA ASP A 421 7.40 49.98 -49.22
C ASP A 421 7.02 50.97 -50.36
N PRO A 422 5.99 51.82 -50.20
CA PRO A 422 5.47 52.66 -51.27
C PRO A 422 6.11 54.07 -51.32
N ALA A 423 7.38 54.17 -51.71
CA ALA A 423 8.10 55.45 -51.82
C ALA A 423 8.85 55.62 -53.16
N ALA A 424 8.15 56.00 -54.24
CA ALA A 424 8.77 56.27 -55.54
C ALA A 424 8.07 57.39 -56.36
N ALA A 425 8.53 58.63 -56.19
CA ALA A 425 8.28 59.78 -57.08
C ALA A 425 9.44 60.79 -56.87
N GLN A 426 10.53 60.70 -57.65
CA GLN A 426 10.85 61.55 -58.85
C GLN A 426 11.19 63.02 -58.52
N PRO A 427 12.03 63.74 -59.32
CA PRO A 427 12.77 63.36 -60.54
C PRO A 427 14.33 63.48 -60.38
N PRO A 428 15.16 63.29 -61.44
CA PRO A 428 16.64 63.21 -61.33
C PRO A 428 17.42 64.40 -61.95
N ALA A 429 18.66 64.65 -61.46
CA ALA A 429 19.83 65.16 -62.23
C ALA A 429 21.12 65.23 -61.36
N GLU A 430 22.29 64.92 -61.98
CA GLU A 430 23.68 65.44 -61.72
C GLU A 430 24.33 65.39 -60.31
N ASP A 431 25.66 65.44 -60.10
CA ASP A 431 26.86 64.90 -60.82
C ASP A 431 28.13 65.03 -59.89
N VAL A 432 29.31 64.54 -60.33
CA VAL A 432 30.69 64.90 -59.91
C VAL A 432 31.33 64.25 -58.65
N SER A 433 32.24 63.27 -58.91
CA SER A 433 33.45 62.88 -58.13
C SER A 433 33.32 62.24 -56.72
N GLY A 434 34.29 61.47 -56.21
CA GLY A 434 35.56 60.99 -56.80
C GLY A 434 36.47 60.17 -55.86
N SER A 435 37.61 59.71 -56.39
CA SER A 435 38.80 59.09 -55.72
C SER A 435 38.66 57.77 -54.90
N GLN A 436 39.22 56.70 -55.48
CA GLN A 436 39.96 55.59 -54.82
C GLN A 436 41.47 55.97 -54.69
N PRO A 437 42.45 55.14 -54.23
CA PRO A 437 42.49 53.76 -53.67
C PRO A 437 43.06 53.74 -52.21
N ALA A 438 43.85 52.82 -51.61
CA ALA A 438 44.61 51.59 -51.93
C ALA A 438 44.79 50.72 -50.64
N VAL A 439 44.58 49.38 -50.62
CA VAL A 439 45.45 48.20 -50.95
C VAL A 439 46.43 47.75 -49.79
N PRO A 440 46.56 46.42 -49.49
CA PRO A 440 47.19 45.84 -48.25
C PRO A 440 48.59 45.17 -48.53
N PRO A 441 49.21 44.20 -47.77
CA PRO A 441 48.78 43.36 -46.62
C PRO A 441 49.84 42.95 -45.53
N GLY A 442 49.42 42.10 -44.56
CA GLY A 442 50.28 41.25 -43.67
C GLY A 442 50.40 41.72 -42.19
N GLY A 443 50.76 40.89 -41.20
CA GLY A 443 50.91 39.41 -41.17
C GLY A 443 51.60 38.86 -39.88
N THR A 444 51.26 37.62 -39.49
CA THR A 444 51.99 36.64 -38.61
C THR A 444 52.22 36.88 -37.09
N ALA A 445 52.62 35.77 -36.42
CA ALA A 445 53.23 35.61 -35.08
C ALA A 445 52.35 35.38 -33.82
N ARG A 446 52.96 34.76 -32.78
CA ARG A 446 52.36 34.14 -31.57
C ARG A 446 53.28 34.37 -30.32
N PRO A 447 53.05 33.80 -29.10
CA PRO A 447 53.31 34.46 -27.81
C PRO A 447 54.68 34.09 -27.18
N PRO A 448 55.02 34.50 -25.92
CA PRO A 448 54.60 33.71 -24.73
C PRO A 448 54.48 34.47 -23.36
N ALA A 449 54.09 33.71 -22.32
CA ALA A 449 54.36 33.90 -20.87
C ALA A 449 53.57 34.93 -20.01
N GLY A 450 53.50 34.64 -18.70
CA GLY A 450 52.86 35.45 -17.62
C GLY A 450 53.89 36.12 -16.69
N PRO A 451 53.65 36.34 -15.35
CA PRO A 451 52.81 35.54 -14.41
C PRO A 451 51.90 36.37 -13.46
N SER A 452 51.33 35.73 -12.42
CA SER A 452 50.53 36.32 -11.32
C SER A 452 51.35 36.56 -10.02
N PRO A 453 50.83 37.29 -9.01
CA PRO A 453 50.24 36.62 -7.83
C PRO A 453 48.99 37.32 -7.19
N ARG A 454 48.61 36.87 -5.96
CA ARG A 454 47.45 37.26 -5.10
C ARG A 454 47.87 38.27 -3.97
N PRO A 455 47.16 38.53 -2.83
CA PRO A 455 45.79 38.18 -2.31
C PRO A 455 44.95 39.46 -1.96
N GLU A 456 44.01 39.65 -1.00
CA GLU A 456 43.46 39.02 0.25
C GLU A 456 41.91 39.20 0.33
N GLU A 457 41.11 38.42 1.08
CA GLU A 457 40.56 38.63 2.46
C GLU A 457 40.23 40.09 2.88
N GLY A 458 39.15 40.44 3.59
CA GLY A 458 37.97 39.76 4.17
C GLY A 458 37.02 40.83 4.78
N GLY A 459 35.88 40.58 5.46
CA GLY A 459 35.15 39.37 5.83
C GLY A 459 34.35 39.56 7.15
N ARG A 460 33.00 39.45 7.15
CA ARG A 460 32.13 39.42 8.36
C ARG A 460 30.76 38.80 8.09
#